data_AF-A0A8J4M5P5-F1
#
_entry.id   AF-A0A8J4M5P5-F1
#
_cell.length_a   1.000
_cell.length_b   1.000
_cell.length_c   1.000
_cell.angle_alpha   90.00
_cell.angle_beta   90.00
_cell.angle_gamma   90.00
#
_symmetry.space_group_name_H-M   'P 1'
#
loop_
_entity.id
_entity.type
_entity.pdbx_description
1 polymer ?
#
loop_
_entity_poly.entity_id
_entity_poly.type
_entity_poly.pdbx_seq_one_letter_code
_entity_poly.pdbx_strand_id
1 'polypeptide(L)'
;MAHEDSGYGNAGGDPDQQGDLHGQAPNGNEDPDDRMMGPPPPPPPPPPPPPVSPTVPSIPSAFTSFVDGLPGGFVQAMMATTVNGMPWTPLVVSAAPYDIYPLSQPTLLFADIATANAPLMDLTGDNLVGLISDGTAPLTVVDTAKPFQYIATGDGGMTLFAQSANGAFVAEGGTNIVVGGQAHMGTWTFDLEGGTNQVWTNAGNDVITTAAAAAGQDTIGLGSGNDFVSSGGRDMIIGGSGNDTVDATGSNDTVFGGSGSLTFINASTVAGAQDNTIVAGSGMMTVEGGAGSITVWGGTGGGTFFGGSAGNNLLVGNSGPVTLVGGGSGDQLYGGAKGGDVLVASTGNETLLGGAGGNNTIWGGTGNDLIVLTGGNNNTVVGGASGNQTIWAGSGGDVITLNGANTDVIAGAGGMDTINAGTGADDFLFINGQAGGVSIINGFNPTNDHIDLVNYAANSYTVASVAGSTSITLSDHTQIVLNGVSHLPSGAIT
;
A
#
# COMPACT_ATOMS: atom_id res chain seq x y z
N MET A 1 -28.80 -69.36 24.27
CA MET A 1 -29.90 -68.39 24.20
C MET A 1 -29.58 -67.55 22.97
N ALA A 2 -29.92 -67.97 21.74
CA ALA A 2 -31.23 -68.36 21.19
C ALA A 2 -32.20 -67.17 21.19
N HIS A 3 -32.84 -66.76 20.08
CA HIS A 3 -33.09 -67.39 18.75
C HIS A 3 -32.37 -66.60 17.60
N GLU A 4 -32.08 -67.09 16.38
CA GLU A 4 -32.89 -67.73 15.30
C GLU A 4 -33.99 -66.78 14.73
N ASP A 5 -34.29 -66.69 13.43
CA ASP A 5 -33.61 -67.01 12.14
C ASP A 5 -34.37 -66.19 11.03
N SER A 6 -34.07 -66.03 9.73
CA SER A 6 -33.16 -66.63 8.71
C SER A 6 -32.65 -65.50 7.75
N GLY A 7 -32.02 -65.68 6.57
CA GLY A 7 -31.57 -66.86 5.81
C GLY A 7 -30.96 -66.47 4.45
N TYR A 8 -30.06 -67.32 3.91
CA TYR A 8 -29.29 -67.18 2.65
C TYR A 8 -30.16 -67.03 1.37
N GLY A 9 -29.67 -66.54 0.21
CA GLY A 9 -28.28 -66.18 -0.15
C GLY A 9 -28.07 -65.69 -1.61
N ASN A 10 -26.85 -65.88 -2.11
CA ASN A 10 -26.23 -65.20 -3.28
C ASN A 10 -26.58 -65.79 -4.67
N ALA A 11 -26.09 -65.08 -5.71
CA ALA A 11 -25.94 -65.42 -7.14
C ALA A 11 -27.07 -64.95 -8.08
N GLY A 12 -26.68 -64.56 -9.30
CA GLY A 12 -27.58 -64.08 -10.35
C GLY A 12 -27.36 -64.80 -11.68
N GLY A 13 -28.26 -64.56 -12.63
CA GLY A 13 -28.25 -65.14 -13.98
C GLY A 13 -29.41 -64.61 -14.82
N ASP A 14 -29.10 -64.27 -16.07
CA ASP A 14 -30.01 -63.95 -17.20
C ASP A 14 -30.28 -65.25 -18.01
N PRO A 15 -31.27 -65.37 -18.92
CA PRO A 15 -32.44 -64.52 -19.26
C PRO A 15 -33.78 -65.30 -19.10
N ASP A 16 -34.92 -64.73 -19.57
CA ASP A 16 -35.78 -65.45 -20.55
C ASP A 16 -36.78 -64.54 -21.32
N GLN A 17 -37.50 -65.11 -22.30
CA GLN A 17 -38.29 -64.39 -23.33
C GLN A 17 -39.84 -64.62 -23.30
N GLN A 18 -40.52 -64.00 -24.29
CA GLN A 18 -41.75 -64.41 -24.99
C GLN A 18 -43.13 -63.97 -24.43
N GLY A 19 -44.02 -63.61 -25.37
CA GLY A 19 -45.38 -63.07 -25.15
C GLY A 19 -45.89 -62.32 -26.39
N ASP A 20 -46.28 -63.05 -27.44
CA ASP A 20 -46.61 -62.53 -28.78
C ASP A 20 -48.13 -62.35 -29.02
N LEU A 21 -48.50 -61.59 -30.08
CA LEU A 21 -49.57 -61.86 -31.09
C LEU A 21 -50.47 -60.67 -31.52
N HIS A 22 -50.56 -60.52 -32.86
CA HIS A 22 -51.64 -59.92 -33.69
C HIS A 22 -51.98 -58.41 -33.54
N GLY A 23 -52.43 -57.71 -34.60
CA GLY A 23 -52.65 -58.11 -36.00
C GLY A 23 -53.06 -56.92 -36.90
N GLN A 24 -52.92 -57.05 -38.22
CA GLN A 24 -53.13 -55.97 -39.22
C GLN A 24 -54.60 -55.79 -39.65
N ALA A 25 -54.93 -54.62 -40.21
CA ALA A 25 -56.12 -54.37 -41.03
C ALA A 25 -55.72 -53.68 -42.37
N PRO A 26 -56.42 -53.92 -43.50
CA PRO A 26 -55.91 -53.60 -44.84
C PRO A 26 -56.55 -52.37 -45.53
N ASN A 27 -55.93 -51.95 -46.64
CA ASN A 27 -56.45 -50.92 -47.55
C ASN A 27 -57.67 -51.41 -48.34
N GLY A 28 -58.57 -50.48 -48.71
CA GLY A 28 -59.61 -50.64 -49.73
C GLY A 28 -59.73 -49.40 -50.61
N ASN A 29 -60.01 -49.58 -51.90
CA ASN A 29 -60.18 -48.48 -52.86
C ASN A 29 -61.63 -47.96 -52.84
N GLU A 30 -61.82 -46.64 -52.84
CA GLU A 30 -63.01 -45.97 -53.38
C GLU A 30 -62.60 -44.79 -54.29
N ASP A 31 -63.57 -44.30 -55.08
CA ASP A 31 -63.44 -43.56 -56.35
C ASP A 31 -62.62 -42.23 -56.32
N PRO A 32 -61.87 -41.85 -57.39
CA PRO A 32 -61.15 -40.57 -57.43
C PRO A 32 -61.99 -39.32 -57.77
N ASP A 33 -63.13 -39.46 -58.45
CA ASP A 33 -63.72 -38.40 -59.29
C ASP A 33 -65.13 -37.92 -58.87
N ASP A 34 -65.42 -37.67 -57.57
CA ASP A 34 -66.68 -36.98 -57.21
C ASP A 34 -66.65 -35.98 -56.03
N ARG A 35 -66.23 -34.73 -56.34
CA ARG A 35 -66.56 -33.45 -55.66
C ARG A 35 -66.04 -33.27 -54.19
N MET A 36 -65.54 -32.11 -53.75
CA MET A 36 -65.75 -30.72 -54.15
C MET A 36 -64.45 -29.87 -54.11
N MET A 37 -64.48 -28.66 -54.70
CA MET A 37 -63.37 -27.69 -54.60
C MET A 37 -63.22 -27.11 -53.18
N GLY A 38 -62.01 -27.16 -52.62
CA GLY A 38 -61.64 -26.39 -51.43
C GLY A 38 -61.26 -24.94 -51.75
N PRO A 39 -61.31 -24.02 -50.77
CA PRO A 39 -60.88 -22.63 -50.96
C PRO A 39 -59.36 -22.52 -51.14
N PRO A 40 -58.85 -21.45 -51.78
CA PRO A 40 -57.41 -21.23 -51.94
C PRO A 40 -56.70 -21.00 -50.59
N PRO A 41 -55.41 -21.34 -50.47
CA PRO A 41 -54.64 -21.16 -49.23
C PRO A 41 -54.45 -19.67 -48.90
N PRO A 42 -54.31 -19.32 -47.61
CA PRO A 42 -54.03 -17.95 -47.19
C PRO A 42 -52.63 -17.49 -47.63
N PRO A 43 -52.41 -16.16 -47.76
CA PRO A 43 -51.08 -15.62 -48.07
C PRO A 43 -50.06 -15.94 -46.96
N PRO A 44 -48.76 -16.00 -47.28
CA PRO A 44 -47.72 -16.22 -46.28
C PRO A 44 -47.70 -15.10 -45.23
N PRO A 45 -47.29 -15.41 -43.98
CA PRO A 45 -47.18 -14.40 -42.93
C PRO A 45 -46.13 -13.33 -43.30
N PRO A 46 -46.26 -12.10 -42.77
CA PRO A 46 -45.22 -11.09 -42.91
C PRO A 46 -43.89 -11.58 -42.29
N PRO A 47 -42.73 -11.06 -42.74
CA PRO A 47 -41.47 -11.36 -42.10
C PRO A 47 -41.51 -10.95 -40.63
N PRO A 48 -40.79 -11.66 -39.73
CA PRO A 48 -40.71 -11.26 -38.33
C PRO A 48 -40.16 -9.83 -38.21
N PRO A 49 -40.57 -9.07 -37.18
CA PRO A 49 -39.95 -7.77 -36.90
C PRO A 49 -38.44 -7.96 -36.70
N PRO A 50 -37.62 -6.92 -36.99
CA PRO A 50 -36.20 -6.97 -36.64
C PRO A 50 -36.05 -7.25 -35.14
N PRO A 51 -34.98 -7.95 -34.72
CA PRO A 51 -34.76 -8.25 -33.32
C PRO A 51 -34.76 -6.96 -32.52
N VAL A 52 -35.69 -6.84 -31.59
CA VAL A 52 -35.80 -5.68 -30.72
C VAL A 52 -34.52 -5.62 -29.90
N SER A 53 -33.70 -4.58 -30.06
CA SER A 53 -32.59 -4.33 -29.15
C SER A 53 -33.14 -4.31 -27.72
N PRO A 54 -32.50 -4.99 -26.76
CA PRO A 54 -33.01 -5.04 -25.39
C PRO A 54 -33.19 -3.60 -24.90
N THR A 55 -34.43 -3.23 -24.58
CA THR A 55 -34.76 -1.89 -24.11
C THR A 55 -34.12 -1.70 -22.74
N VAL A 56 -33.06 -0.88 -22.68
CA VAL A 56 -32.40 -0.50 -21.43
C VAL A 56 -33.49 0.01 -20.46
N PRO A 57 -33.54 -0.48 -19.21
CA PRO A 57 -34.54 -0.05 -18.24
C PRO A 57 -34.52 1.47 -18.06
N SER A 58 -35.68 2.12 -18.21
CA SER A 58 -35.79 3.58 -18.07
C SER A 58 -35.66 3.98 -16.60
N ILE A 59 -34.64 4.79 -16.29
CA ILE A 59 -34.46 5.41 -14.96
C ILE A 59 -35.71 6.24 -14.59
N PRO A 60 -36.23 6.16 -13.34
CA PRO A 60 -37.27 7.06 -12.89
C PRO A 60 -36.76 8.51 -12.90
N SER A 61 -37.56 9.46 -13.41
CA SER A 61 -37.08 10.82 -13.73
C SER A 61 -36.47 11.60 -12.57
N ALA A 62 -36.86 11.32 -11.31
CA ALA A 62 -36.29 11.96 -10.12
C ALA A 62 -34.79 11.69 -9.98
N PHE A 63 -34.36 10.44 -10.18
CA PHE A 63 -32.97 10.00 -10.00
C PHE A 63 -32.04 10.38 -11.15
N THR A 64 -32.56 10.98 -12.24
CA THR A 64 -31.75 11.22 -13.45
C THR A 64 -30.59 12.16 -13.20
N SER A 65 -30.78 13.26 -12.45
CA SER A 65 -29.68 14.20 -12.14
C SER A 65 -28.62 13.63 -11.19
N PHE A 66 -28.95 12.61 -10.40
CA PHE A 66 -27.99 11.88 -9.56
C PHE A 66 -27.22 10.85 -10.41
N VAL A 67 -27.93 10.04 -11.19
CA VAL A 67 -27.29 9.02 -12.05
C VAL A 67 -26.48 9.64 -13.21
N ASP A 68 -26.79 10.86 -13.64
CA ASP A 68 -25.97 11.64 -14.58
C ASP A 68 -24.72 12.28 -13.91
N GLY A 69 -24.64 12.30 -12.57
CA GLY A 69 -23.46 12.71 -11.79
C GLY A 69 -22.46 11.57 -11.62
N LEU A 70 -22.96 10.37 -11.28
CA LEU A 70 -22.17 9.16 -11.04
C LEU A 70 -21.13 8.86 -12.15
N PRO A 71 -19.97 8.26 -11.81
CA PRO A 71 -18.92 7.93 -12.78
C PRO A 71 -19.46 7.14 -13.99
N GLY A 72 -19.30 7.70 -15.20
CA GLY A 72 -19.95 7.16 -16.41
C GLY A 72 -19.62 5.69 -16.74
N GLY A 73 -18.47 5.20 -16.29
CA GLY A 73 -18.11 3.77 -16.39
C GLY A 73 -18.91 2.86 -15.44
N PHE A 74 -19.21 3.33 -14.22
CA PHE A 74 -20.09 2.66 -13.26
C PHE A 74 -21.52 2.61 -13.80
N VAL A 75 -22.04 3.74 -14.28
CA VAL A 75 -23.37 3.83 -14.90
C VAL A 75 -23.47 2.88 -16.10
N GLN A 76 -22.45 2.87 -16.98
CA GLN A 76 -22.43 1.96 -18.13
C GLN A 76 -22.37 0.48 -17.72
N ALA A 77 -21.62 0.12 -16.68
CA ALA A 77 -21.55 -1.25 -16.17
C ALA A 77 -22.90 -1.69 -15.60
N MET A 78 -23.46 -0.92 -14.67
CA MET A 78 -24.75 -1.17 -14.02
C MET A 78 -25.89 -1.32 -15.03
N MET A 79 -25.93 -0.48 -16.08
CA MET A 79 -26.94 -0.54 -17.14
C MET A 79 -26.75 -1.73 -18.10
N ALA A 80 -25.55 -2.32 -18.18
CA ALA A 80 -25.23 -3.41 -19.10
C ALA A 80 -25.34 -4.82 -18.47
N THR A 81 -25.28 -4.94 -17.15
CA THR A 81 -25.27 -6.23 -16.44
C THR A 81 -26.61 -6.96 -16.45
N THR A 82 -26.86 -7.85 -17.42
CA THR A 82 -27.87 -8.90 -17.27
C THR A 82 -27.33 -10.02 -16.37
N VAL A 83 -27.70 -10.05 -15.09
CA VAL A 83 -27.22 -11.07 -14.14
C VAL A 83 -27.67 -12.45 -14.61
N ASN A 84 -26.70 -13.31 -14.96
CA ASN A 84 -26.91 -14.63 -15.58
C ASN A 84 -27.83 -14.60 -16.83
N GLY A 85 -27.80 -13.49 -17.60
CA GLY A 85 -28.62 -13.32 -18.80
C GLY A 85 -30.09 -12.99 -18.54
N MET A 86 -30.49 -12.77 -17.28
CA MET A 86 -31.83 -12.27 -16.95
C MET A 86 -31.87 -10.74 -16.96
N PRO A 87 -32.93 -10.12 -17.52
CA PRO A 87 -33.19 -8.70 -17.33
C PRO A 87 -33.65 -8.45 -15.88
N TRP A 88 -33.37 -7.25 -15.38
CA TRP A 88 -33.74 -6.79 -14.04
C TRP A 88 -34.81 -5.70 -14.13
N THR A 89 -35.64 -5.61 -13.08
CA THR A 89 -36.69 -4.60 -12.96
C THR A 89 -36.29 -3.49 -11.99
N PRO A 90 -36.44 -2.21 -12.35
CA PRO A 90 -36.43 -1.11 -11.40
C PRO A 90 -37.59 -1.23 -10.39
N LEU A 91 -37.27 -1.17 -9.09
CA LEU A 91 -38.24 -0.98 -8.02
C LEU A 91 -38.03 0.42 -7.42
N VAL A 92 -39.11 1.15 -7.12
CA VAL A 92 -39.04 2.48 -6.49
C VAL A 92 -39.73 2.43 -5.14
N VAL A 93 -39.05 2.87 -4.08
CA VAL A 93 -39.59 2.96 -2.72
C VAL A 93 -39.40 4.38 -2.19
N SER A 94 -40.45 4.96 -1.61
CA SER A 94 -40.51 6.38 -1.21
C SER A 94 -41.24 6.66 0.12
N ALA A 95 -41.64 5.62 0.85
CA ALA A 95 -42.26 5.75 2.17
C ALA A 95 -42.15 4.45 2.98
N ALA A 96 -42.07 4.57 4.31
CA ALA A 96 -42.04 3.45 5.24
C ALA A 96 -43.40 2.71 5.34
N PRO A 97 -43.42 1.40 5.70
CA PRO A 97 -42.27 0.55 6.02
C PRO A 97 -41.45 0.16 4.79
N TYR A 98 -40.15 -0.01 4.98
CA TYR A 98 -39.18 -0.33 3.92
C TYR A 98 -38.97 -1.85 3.75
N ASP A 99 -39.85 -2.68 4.33
CA ASP A 99 -39.82 -4.15 4.21
C ASP A 99 -40.08 -4.55 2.75
N ILE A 100 -39.08 -5.10 2.08
CA ILE A 100 -39.22 -5.60 0.71
C ILE A 100 -39.63 -7.08 0.74
N TYR A 101 -40.62 -7.44 -0.07
CA TYR A 101 -41.07 -8.84 -0.18
C TYR A 101 -40.08 -9.65 -1.04
N PRO A 102 -39.77 -10.91 -0.66
CA PRO A 102 -38.66 -11.69 -1.21
C PRO A 102 -38.62 -11.70 -2.74
N LEU A 103 -37.68 -10.93 -3.27
CA LEU A 103 -37.52 -10.65 -4.69
C LEU A 103 -37.06 -11.93 -5.41
N SER A 104 -37.93 -12.48 -6.25
CA SER A 104 -37.64 -13.74 -6.97
C SER A 104 -36.72 -13.56 -8.19
N GLN A 105 -36.54 -12.33 -8.68
CA GLN A 105 -35.71 -12.00 -9.85
C GLN A 105 -34.65 -10.93 -9.51
N PRO A 106 -33.52 -10.88 -10.24
CA PRO A 106 -32.52 -9.83 -10.07
C PRO A 106 -33.16 -8.44 -10.20
N THR A 107 -33.00 -7.59 -9.18
CA THR A 107 -33.72 -6.31 -9.07
C THR A 107 -32.75 -5.16 -8.78
N LEU A 108 -32.99 -3.99 -9.39
CA LEU A 108 -32.29 -2.73 -9.03
C LEU A 108 -33.27 -1.84 -8.27
N LEU A 109 -32.91 -1.40 -7.07
CA LEU A 109 -33.74 -0.60 -6.18
C LEU A 109 -33.36 0.87 -6.26
N PHE A 110 -34.36 1.74 -6.40
CA PHE A 110 -34.27 3.19 -6.29
C PHE A 110 -35.03 3.61 -5.02
N ALA A 111 -34.35 4.28 -4.08
CA ALA A 111 -34.87 4.61 -2.76
C ALA A 111 -34.75 6.13 -2.48
N ASP A 112 -35.87 6.84 -2.62
CA ASP A 112 -36.03 8.24 -2.20
C ASP A 112 -36.45 8.21 -0.72
N ILE A 113 -35.56 8.63 0.18
CA ILE A 113 -35.84 8.62 1.62
C ILE A 113 -35.62 9.99 2.25
N ALA A 114 -36.64 10.84 2.10
CA ALA A 114 -36.71 12.16 2.73
C ALA A 114 -36.97 12.15 4.27
N THR A 115 -37.06 10.98 4.93
CA THR A 115 -37.44 10.90 6.36
C THR A 115 -36.23 10.84 7.30
N ALA A 116 -36.01 11.91 8.07
CA ALA A 116 -34.84 12.12 8.94
C ALA A 116 -34.67 11.18 10.16
N ASN A 117 -35.45 10.10 10.27
CA ASN A 117 -35.27 9.05 11.28
C ASN A 117 -34.57 7.87 10.61
N ALA A 118 -33.24 7.82 10.71
CA ALA A 118 -32.35 6.89 10.00
C ALA A 118 -33.00 5.52 9.68
N PRO A 119 -33.49 5.31 8.45
CA PRO A 119 -34.19 4.08 8.08
C PRO A 119 -33.24 2.89 8.15
N LEU A 120 -33.68 1.81 8.80
CA LEU A 120 -33.11 0.49 8.59
C LEU A 120 -33.81 -0.14 7.39
N MET A 121 -33.02 -0.54 6.40
CA MET A 121 -33.42 -1.38 5.28
C MET A 121 -32.69 -2.71 5.42
N ASP A 122 -33.40 -3.72 5.94
CA ASP A 122 -32.91 -5.10 5.97
C ASP A 122 -33.33 -5.79 4.67
N LEU A 123 -32.33 -6.24 3.91
CA LEU A 123 -32.48 -6.90 2.61
C LEU A 123 -32.15 -8.40 2.69
N THR A 124 -32.07 -8.94 3.91
CA THR A 124 -31.77 -10.35 4.20
C THR A 124 -32.70 -11.31 3.45
N GLY A 125 -32.16 -11.92 2.39
CA GLY A 125 -32.81 -12.97 1.60
C GLY A 125 -33.29 -12.52 0.22
N ASP A 126 -33.19 -11.23 -0.10
CA ASP A 126 -33.61 -10.70 -1.40
C ASP A 126 -32.67 -11.10 -2.56
N ASN A 127 -33.11 -10.80 -3.79
CA ASN A 127 -32.32 -10.99 -5.01
C ASN A 127 -31.95 -9.63 -5.61
N LEU A 128 -31.44 -8.74 -4.77
CA LEU A 128 -31.03 -7.41 -5.21
C LEU A 128 -29.68 -7.48 -5.95
N VAL A 129 -29.57 -6.70 -7.02
CA VAL A 129 -28.32 -6.47 -7.77
C VAL A 129 -27.69 -5.15 -7.34
N GLY A 130 -28.53 -4.18 -6.93
CA GLY A 130 -28.03 -2.90 -6.44
C GLY A 130 -29.08 -1.96 -5.88
N LEU A 131 -28.61 -0.91 -5.22
CA LEU A 131 -29.38 0.12 -4.53
C LEU A 131 -28.87 1.52 -4.91
N ILE A 132 -29.78 2.41 -5.29
CA ILE A 132 -29.53 3.82 -5.61
C ILE A 132 -30.36 4.66 -4.63
N SER A 133 -29.74 5.59 -3.91
CA SER A 133 -30.44 6.48 -2.97
C SER A 133 -29.98 7.94 -3.10
N ASP A 134 -30.91 8.81 -3.51
CA ASP A 134 -30.74 10.26 -3.62
C ASP A 134 -31.19 11.02 -2.35
N GLY A 135 -31.59 10.28 -1.30
CA GLY A 135 -32.11 10.84 -0.05
C GLY A 135 -31.06 11.60 0.77
N THR A 136 -31.43 12.78 1.26
CA THR A 136 -30.57 13.62 2.12
C THR A 136 -30.60 13.21 3.61
N ALA A 137 -30.88 11.95 3.91
CA ALA A 137 -31.02 11.43 5.27
C ALA A 137 -30.24 10.11 5.44
N PRO A 138 -29.52 9.89 6.56
CA PRO A 138 -28.66 8.72 6.71
C PRO A 138 -29.40 7.38 6.63
N LEU A 139 -29.07 6.54 5.65
CA LEU A 139 -29.68 5.23 5.43
C LEU A 139 -28.81 4.12 6.03
N THR A 140 -29.40 3.17 6.76
CA THR A 140 -28.71 1.95 7.23
C THR A 140 -29.17 0.74 6.43
N VAL A 141 -28.24 0.06 5.76
CA VAL A 141 -28.50 -1.12 4.94
C VAL A 141 -27.80 -2.34 5.53
N VAL A 142 -28.56 -3.44 5.66
CA VAL A 142 -28.03 -4.74 6.07
C VAL A 142 -28.38 -5.77 5.00
N ASP A 143 -27.36 -6.48 4.50
CA ASP A 143 -27.54 -7.65 3.65
C ASP A 143 -26.71 -8.83 4.14
N THR A 144 -27.32 -10.01 4.05
CA THR A 144 -26.77 -11.30 4.49
C THR A 144 -26.94 -12.41 3.44
N ALA A 145 -27.48 -12.13 2.24
CA ALA A 145 -27.77 -13.15 1.24
C ALA A 145 -27.66 -12.67 -0.23
N LYS A 146 -26.63 -13.17 -0.92
CA LYS A 146 -26.24 -12.93 -2.34
C LYS A 146 -25.42 -11.66 -2.56
N PRO A 147 -24.78 -11.49 -3.74
CA PRO A 147 -23.90 -10.35 -3.96
C PRO A 147 -24.60 -9.10 -4.51
N PHE A 148 -24.62 -8.01 -3.74
CA PHE A 148 -24.73 -6.65 -4.27
C PHE A 148 -23.61 -6.38 -5.29
N GLN A 149 -23.96 -5.94 -6.49
CA GLN A 149 -22.98 -5.56 -7.52
C GLN A 149 -22.77 -4.05 -7.56
N TYR A 150 -23.80 -3.25 -7.28
CA TYR A 150 -23.77 -1.78 -7.40
C TYR A 150 -24.55 -1.09 -6.27
N ILE A 151 -23.93 -0.13 -5.56
CA ILE A 151 -24.62 0.74 -4.61
C ILE A 151 -24.19 2.19 -4.89
N ALA A 152 -25.12 3.13 -4.85
CA ALA A 152 -24.87 4.56 -5.07
C ALA A 152 -25.68 5.43 -4.09
N THR A 153 -25.04 6.43 -3.46
CA THR A 153 -25.67 7.30 -2.44
C THR A 153 -25.32 8.78 -2.59
N GLY A 154 -26.31 9.68 -2.47
CA GLY A 154 -26.08 11.12 -2.35
C GLY A 154 -25.68 11.58 -0.94
N ASP A 155 -25.61 12.91 -0.74
CA ASP A 155 -25.13 13.65 0.44
C ASP A 155 -25.61 13.17 1.83
N GLY A 156 -26.71 12.40 1.90
CA GLY A 156 -27.29 11.94 3.16
C GLY A 156 -26.40 10.98 3.97
N GLY A 157 -25.47 10.29 3.30
CA GLY A 157 -24.60 9.27 3.88
C GLY A 157 -25.31 7.92 4.12
N MET A 158 -24.53 6.84 4.17
CA MET A 158 -25.03 5.48 4.40
C MET A 158 -24.17 4.70 5.39
N THR A 159 -24.81 3.90 6.24
CA THR A 159 -24.15 2.78 6.95
C THR A 159 -24.50 1.47 6.23
N LEU A 160 -23.51 0.74 5.73
CA LEU A 160 -23.67 -0.47 4.93
C LEU A 160 -22.95 -1.67 5.58
N PHE A 161 -23.69 -2.74 5.86
CA PHE A 161 -23.14 -4.04 6.24
C PHE A 161 -23.36 -5.04 5.10
N ALA A 162 -22.29 -5.39 4.37
CA ALA A 162 -22.39 -6.16 3.12
C ALA A 162 -21.67 -7.52 3.19
N GLN A 163 -22.44 -8.60 3.21
CA GLN A 163 -21.91 -9.98 3.19
C GLN A 163 -21.73 -10.55 1.76
N SER A 164 -21.67 -9.69 0.75
CA SER A 164 -21.40 -10.01 -0.65
C SER A 164 -19.93 -10.37 -0.92
N ALA A 165 -19.68 -11.36 -1.78
CA ALA A 165 -18.35 -11.80 -2.21
C ALA A 165 -17.60 -10.82 -3.13
N ASN A 166 -18.29 -9.85 -3.74
CA ASN A 166 -17.73 -8.79 -4.59
C ASN A 166 -18.79 -7.68 -4.80
N GLY A 167 -18.39 -6.43 -5.05
CA GLY A 167 -19.37 -5.36 -5.30
C GLY A 167 -18.75 -3.99 -5.54
N ALA A 168 -19.58 -2.99 -5.84
CA ALA A 168 -19.16 -1.59 -5.96
C ALA A 168 -20.07 -0.67 -5.15
N PHE A 169 -19.48 0.35 -4.51
CA PHE A 169 -20.17 1.37 -3.72
C PHE A 169 -19.67 2.77 -4.12
N VAL A 170 -20.58 3.68 -4.44
CA VAL A 170 -20.29 5.07 -4.78
C VAL A 170 -21.03 6.01 -3.84
N ALA A 171 -20.36 7.04 -3.31
CA ALA A 171 -21.01 8.10 -2.55
C ALA A 171 -20.59 9.49 -3.05
N GLU A 172 -21.56 10.35 -3.33
CA GLU A 172 -21.33 11.76 -3.73
C GLU A 172 -21.14 12.71 -2.51
N GLY A 173 -21.02 12.15 -1.30
CA GLY A 173 -20.69 12.89 -0.08
C GLY A 173 -21.26 12.28 1.20
N GLY A 174 -21.42 13.12 2.22
CA GLY A 174 -22.08 12.78 3.50
C GLY A 174 -21.13 12.23 4.58
N THR A 175 -21.65 11.33 5.41
CA THR A 175 -20.83 10.53 6.34
C THR A 175 -21.18 9.07 6.17
N ASN A 176 -20.28 8.30 5.56
CA ASN A 176 -20.51 6.91 5.20
C ASN A 176 -19.74 5.97 6.15
N ILE A 177 -20.33 4.82 6.46
CA ILE A 177 -19.72 3.75 7.26
C ILE A 177 -19.97 2.43 6.54
N VAL A 178 -18.96 1.89 5.87
CA VAL A 178 -19.08 0.64 5.10
C VAL A 178 -18.26 -0.46 5.76
N VAL A 179 -18.90 -1.59 6.03
CA VAL A 179 -18.30 -2.74 6.70
C VAL A 179 -18.57 -4.01 5.89
N GLY A 180 -17.51 -4.63 5.37
CA GLY A 180 -17.56 -5.92 4.71
C GLY A 180 -17.88 -7.07 5.67
N GLY A 181 -18.44 -8.15 5.13
CA GLY A 181 -18.63 -9.42 5.84
C GLY A 181 -17.33 -10.19 6.09
N GLN A 182 -17.37 -11.07 7.10
CA GLN A 182 -16.21 -11.79 7.67
C GLN A 182 -15.67 -12.96 6.82
N ALA A 183 -16.12 -13.14 5.57
CA ALA A 183 -15.98 -14.41 4.82
C ALA A 183 -15.55 -14.23 3.35
N HIS A 184 -15.03 -13.06 3.00
CA HIS A 184 -14.84 -12.64 1.61
C HIS A 184 -13.62 -13.29 0.93
N MET A 185 -13.62 -13.29 -0.41
CA MET A 185 -12.51 -13.79 -1.25
C MET A 185 -12.44 -13.07 -2.61
N GLY A 186 -12.97 -11.83 -2.72
CA GLY A 186 -13.19 -11.17 -4.00
C GLY A 186 -13.25 -9.65 -3.90
N THR A 187 -12.89 -8.98 -5.00
CA THR A 187 -12.72 -7.53 -5.11
C THR A 187 -14.02 -6.75 -4.89
N TRP A 188 -13.91 -5.73 -4.05
CA TRP A 188 -14.79 -4.58 -4.00
C TRP A 188 -14.18 -3.34 -4.67
N THR A 189 -15.03 -2.39 -5.04
CA THR A 189 -14.62 -1.05 -5.49
C THR A 189 -15.43 0.02 -4.76
N PHE A 190 -14.74 0.97 -4.14
CA PHE A 190 -15.35 2.09 -3.41
C PHE A 190 -14.91 3.41 -4.06
N ASP A 191 -15.87 4.29 -4.31
CA ASP A 191 -15.62 5.62 -4.89
C ASP A 191 -16.34 6.66 -4.03
N LEU A 192 -15.57 7.51 -3.35
CA LEU A 192 -16.05 8.36 -2.25
C LEU A 192 -15.75 9.82 -2.55
N GLU A 193 -16.67 10.49 -3.22
CA GLU A 193 -16.56 11.90 -3.60
C GLU A 193 -16.84 12.85 -2.42
N GLY A 194 -15.97 12.78 -1.42
CA GLY A 194 -15.92 13.67 -0.27
C GLY A 194 -16.73 13.19 0.94
N GLY A 195 -17.04 14.12 1.84
CA GLY A 195 -17.59 13.80 3.16
C GLY A 195 -16.51 13.38 4.17
N THR A 196 -16.91 12.64 5.21
CA THR A 196 -15.97 11.90 6.08
C THR A 196 -16.47 10.45 6.16
N ASN A 197 -15.63 9.52 5.73
CA ASN A 197 -16.03 8.14 5.47
C ASN A 197 -15.24 7.16 6.33
N GLN A 198 -15.85 6.01 6.62
CA GLN A 198 -15.20 4.90 7.31
C GLN A 198 -15.43 3.63 6.50
N VAL A 199 -14.35 3.00 6.02
CA VAL A 199 -14.39 1.79 5.21
C VAL A 199 -13.59 0.70 5.91
N TRP A 200 -14.22 -0.42 6.21
CA TRP A 200 -13.55 -1.64 6.66
C TRP A 200 -13.93 -2.79 5.75
N THR A 201 -13.03 -3.15 4.84
CA THR A 201 -13.15 -4.39 4.08
C THR A 201 -12.58 -5.57 4.91
N ASN A 202 -12.65 -6.79 4.38
CA ASN A 202 -12.04 -7.96 5.03
C ASN A 202 -11.09 -8.65 4.06
N ALA A 203 -11.54 -9.66 3.31
CA ALA A 203 -10.65 -10.45 2.46
C ALA A 203 -11.02 -10.29 0.98
N GLY A 204 -10.13 -9.72 0.20
CA GLY A 204 -10.37 -9.30 -1.18
C GLY A 204 -9.10 -8.75 -1.81
N ASN A 205 -9.17 -8.32 -3.05
CA ASN A 205 -8.18 -7.39 -3.61
C ASN A 205 -8.99 -6.15 -3.97
N ASP A 206 -9.16 -5.26 -3.00
CA ASP A 206 -10.14 -4.18 -3.03
C ASP A 206 -9.52 -2.89 -3.58
N VAL A 207 -10.37 -2.04 -4.14
CA VAL A 207 -9.98 -0.77 -4.77
C VAL A 207 -10.79 0.36 -4.13
N ILE A 208 -10.14 1.34 -3.51
CA ILE A 208 -10.80 2.48 -2.86
C ILE A 208 -10.25 3.77 -3.45
N THR A 209 -11.16 4.69 -3.81
CA THR A 209 -10.84 6.03 -4.28
C THR A 209 -11.59 7.04 -3.41
N THR A 210 -10.91 8.07 -2.93
CA THR A 210 -11.54 9.20 -2.23
C THR A 210 -11.10 10.52 -2.89
N ALA A 211 -11.99 11.52 -2.94
CA ALA A 211 -11.78 12.69 -3.81
C ALA A 211 -10.66 13.64 -3.33
N ALA A 212 -9.68 13.91 -4.21
CA ALA A 212 -8.55 14.81 -3.96
C ALA A 212 -8.90 16.26 -3.60
N ALA A 213 -10.15 16.70 -3.79
CA ALA A 213 -10.60 18.06 -3.51
C ALA A 213 -11.80 18.09 -2.56
N ALA A 214 -11.64 18.77 -1.42
CA ALA A 214 -12.67 18.98 -0.39
C ALA A 214 -13.23 17.72 0.30
N ALA A 215 -12.59 16.56 0.15
CA ALA A 215 -12.77 15.45 1.08
C ALA A 215 -12.37 15.85 2.52
N GLY A 216 -12.97 15.17 3.49
CA GLY A 216 -12.77 15.39 4.90
C GLY A 216 -11.56 14.63 5.44
N GLN A 217 -11.82 13.78 6.41
CA GLN A 217 -10.84 12.88 7.03
C GLN A 217 -11.46 11.49 7.06
N ASP A 218 -10.94 10.59 6.24
CA ASP A 218 -11.47 9.24 6.09
C ASP A 218 -10.69 8.22 6.94
N THR A 219 -11.30 7.07 7.19
CA THR A 219 -10.69 5.95 7.94
C THR A 219 -10.90 4.66 7.17
N ILE A 220 -9.83 4.11 6.63
CA ILE A 220 -9.83 3.00 5.69
C ILE A 220 -9.05 1.82 6.29
N GLY A 221 -9.63 0.62 6.27
CA GLY A 221 -8.97 -0.63 6.66
C GLY A 221 -9.23 -1.73 5.63
N LEU A 222 -8.17 -2.31 5.08
CA LEU A 222 -8.21 -3.17 3.88
C LEU A 222 -8.24 -4.69 4.19
N GLY A 223 -7.90 -5.07 5.42
CA GLY A 223 -8.04 -6.43 5.90
C GLY A 223 -7.00 -7.41 5.33
N SER A 224 -7.25 -8.03 4.18
CA SER A 224 -6.36 -9.03 3.58
C SER A 224 -6.51 -9.27 2.07
N GLY A 225 -5.58 -8.71 1.29
CA GLY A 225 -5.15 -9.27 0.00
C GLY A 225 -4.10 -8.38 -0.67
N ASN A 226 -4.30 -8.00 -1.93
CA ASN A 226 -3.44 -7.01 -2.58
C ASN A 226 -4.31 -5.80 -2.92
N ASP A 227 -4.43 -4.89 -1.96
CA ASP A 227 -5.42 -3.82 -1.99
C ASP A 227 -4.85 -2.51 -2.54
N PHE A 228 -5.70 -1.65 -3.11
CA PHE A 228 -5.32 -0.36 -3.67
C PHE A 228 -6.17 0.77 -3.09
N VAL A 229 -5.53 1.84 -2.61
CA VAL A 229 -6.18 3.07 -2.15
C VAL A 229 -5.61 4.27 -2.89
N SER A 230 -6.46 5.04 -3.57
CA SER A 230 -6.16 6.41 -4.00
C SER A 230 -6.88 7.36 -3.04
N SER A 231 -6.17 7.85 -2.02
CA SER A 231 -6.76 8.74 -1.02
C SER A 231 -6.62 10.19 -1.43
N GLY A 232 -7.70 10.94 -1.24
CA GLY A 232 -7.78 12.38 -1.27
C GLY A 232 -8.51 12.87 -0.02
N GLY A 233 -7.91 13.82 0.71
CA GLY A 233 -8.40 14.21 2.04
C GLY A 233 -7.25 14.40 3.02
N ARG A 234 -7.41 13.86 4.22
CA ARG A 234 -6.41 13.75 5.29
C ARG A 234 -6.77 12.51 6.11
N ASP A 235 -6.29 11.36 5.64
CA ASP A 235 -6.94 10.10 5.93
C ASP A 235 -6.09 9.20 6.83
N MET A 236 -6.73 8.19 7.45
CA MET A 236 -6.05 7.12 8.15
C MET A 236 -6.29 5.78 7.44
N ILE A 237 -5.22 5.17 6.91
CA ILE A 237 -5.30 3.95 6.09
C ILE A 237 -4.58 2.81 6.80
N ILE A 238 -5.17 1.61 6.82
CA ILE A 238 -4.64 0.40 7.48
C ILE A 238 -4.66 -0.76 6.48
N GLY A 239 -3.52 -1.11 5.89
CA GLY A 239 -3.41 -2.13 4.83
C GLY A 239 -3.74 -3.56 5.26
N GLY A 240 -3.50 -3.90 6.54
CA GLY A 240 -3.90 -5.20 7.06
C GLY A 240 -2.95 -6.34 6.66
N SER A 241 -3.18 -7.02 5.53
CA SER A 241 -2.39 -8.22 5.18
C SER A 241 -2.35 -8.64 3.70
N GLY A 242 -1.28 -8.24 3.01
CA GLY A 242 -0.80 -8.85 1.78
C GLY A 242 0.15 -7.92 1.01
N ASN A 243 -0.19 -7.42 -0.18
CA ASN A 243 0.69 -6.45 -0.88
C ASN A 243 -0.10 -5.23 -1.34
N ASP A 244 -0.12 -4.23 -0.48
CA ASP A 244 -1.02 -3.09 -0.55
C ASP A 244 -0.34 -1.91 -1.23
N THR A 245 -1.11 -1.12 -1.97
CA THR A 245 -0.67 0.11 -2.62
C THR A 245 -1.52 1.29 -2.17
N VAL A 246 -0.87 2.34 -1.68
CA VAL A 246 -1.51 3.59 -1.29
C VAL A 246 -0.92 4.73 -2.12
N ASP A 247 -1.76 5.35 -2.93
CA ASP A 247 -1.49 6.62 -3.61
C ASP A 247 -2.14 7.76 -2.80
N ALA A 248 -1.31 8.52 -2.10
CA ALA A 248 -1.70 9.70 -1.34
C ALA A 248 -1.77 10.89 -2.31
N THR A 249 -2.97 11.14 -2.84
CA THR A 249 -3.25 12.24 -3.76
C THR A 249 -3.67 13.54 -3.05
N GLY A 250 -3.91 13.46 -1.74
CA GLY A 250 -4.51 14.51 -0.91
C GLY A 250 -3.52 15.36 -0.10
N SER A 251 -3.75 15.41 1.21
CA SER A 251 -2.97 16.17 2.21
C SER A 251 -2.24 15.23 3.18
N ASN A 252 -2.07 15.62 4.46
CA ASN A 252 -1.29 14.91 5.48
C ASN A 252 -1.92 13.56 5.92
N ASP A 253 -1.67 12.49 5.18
CA ASP A 253 -2.22 11.16 5.45
C ASP A 253 -1.41 10.36 6.50
N THR A 254 -2.08 9.41 7.16
CA THR A 254 -1.48 8.48 8.14
C THR A 254 -1.71 7.03 7.73
N VAL A 255 -0.65 6.31 7.36
CA VAL A 255 -0.77 4.97 6.74
C VAL A 255 -0.07 3.88 7.57
N PHE A 256 -0.76 2.78 7.83
CA PHE A 256 -0.27 1.61 8.57
C PHE A 256 -0.17 0.38 7.66
N GLY A 257 1.05 0.02 7.24
CA GLY A 257 1.33 -0.97 6.19
C GLY A 257 1.15 -2.44 6.55
N GLY A 258 0.48 -2.78 7.65
CA GLY A 258 0.02 -4.15 7.93
C GLY A 258 1.10 -5.24 7.88
N SER A 259 0.79 -6.36 7.22
CA SER A 259 1.69 -7.49 7.03
C SER A 259 1.80 -7.85 5.56
N GLY A 260 2.98 -8.32 5.15
CA GLY A 260 3.35 -8.29 3.73
C GLY A 260 3.82 -6.89 3.32
N SER A 261 3.71 -6.53 2.03
CA SER A 261 4.48 -5.42 1.44
C SER A 261 3.65 -4.16 1.16
N LEU A 262 4.02 -3.02 1.72
CA LEU A 262 3.37 -1.73 1.41
C LEU A 262 4.14 -0.97 0.32
N THR A 263 3.42 -0.49 -0.70
CA THR A 263 3.89 0.57 -1.61
C THR A 263 3.14 1.86 -1.29
N PHE A 264 3.84 2.91 -0.86
CA PHE A 264 3.28 4.24 -0.67
C PHE A 264 3.84 5.20 -1.71
N ILE A 265 2.96 5.91 -2.40
CA ILE A 265 3.30 6.92 -3.41
C ILE A 265 2.59 8.21 -3.01
N ASN A 266 3.32 9.33 -2.95
CA ASN A 266 2.69 10.66 -2.93
C ASN A 266 2.65 11.20 -4.37
N ALA A 267 1.58 10.89 -5.12
CA ALA A 267 1.32 11.49 -6.43
C ALA A 267 0.46 12.77 -6.36
N SER A 268 0.38 13.41 -5.19
CA SER A 268 -0.52 14.54 -4.93
C SER A 268 -0.35 15.69 -5.91
N THR A 269 -1.51 16.20 -6.35
CA THR A 269 -1.63 17.39 -7.20
C THR A 269 -2.07 18.63 -6.41
N VAL A 270 -2.25 18.48 -5.08
CA VAL A 270 -2.75 19.53 -4.19
C VAL A 270 -1.65 20.54 -3.83
N ALA A 271 -1.94 21.83 -4.00
CA ALA A 271 -0.99 22.90 -3.77
C ALA A 271 -0.72 23.15 -2.27
N GLY A 272 0.31 22.50 -1.71
CA GLY A 272 0.81 22.72 -0.35
C GLY A 272 1.93 21.75 0.00
N ALA A 273 2.60 21.98 1.13
CA ALA A 273 3.41 20.94 1.77
C ALA A 273 2.46 19.97 2.49
N GLN A 274 2.75 18.68 2.41
CA GLN A 274 1.89 17.58 2.86
C GLN A 274 2.70 16.69 3.79
N ASP A 275 2.53 16.86 5.11
CA ASP A 275 3.38 16.17 6.09
C ASP A 275 2.80 14.79 6.43
N ASN A 276 3.17 13.79 5.62
CA ASN A 276 2.64 12.42 5.66
C ASN A 276 3.36 11.57 6.71
N THR A 277 2.62 10.68 7.38
CA THR A 277 3.17 9.74 8.39
C THR A 277 2.85 8.30 8.02
N ILE A 278 3.88 7.47 7.81
CA ILE A 278 3.70 6.07 7.44
C ILE A 278 4.42 5.17 8.45
N VAL A 279 3.71 4.15 8.92
CA VAL A 279 4.21 3.12 9.84
C VAL A 279 4.09 1.77 9.14
N ALA A 280 5.23 1.18 8.78
CA ALA A 280 5.27 -0.18 8.25
C ALA A 280 4.97 -1.22 9.35
N GLY A 281 4.61 -2.43 8.91
CA GLY A 281 4.57 -3.59 9.79
C GLY A 281 5.58 -4.66 9.37
N SER A 282 5.11 -5.82 8.91
CA SER A 282 5.98 -7.01 8.93
C SER A 282 6.83 -7.27 7.68
N GLY A 283 6.39 -6.88 6.49
CA GLY A 283 7.09 -7.17 5.23
C GLY A 283 7.96 -6.02 4.72
N MET A 284 8.18 -6.01 3.39
CA MET A 284 8.97 -4.99 2.69
C MET A 284 8.17 -3.71 2.50
N MET A 285 8.84 -2.58 2.30
CA MET A 285 8.16 -1.31 2.07
C MET A 285 8.87 -0.44 1.04
N THR A 286 8.10 0.19 0.16
CA THR A 286 8.56 1.23 -0.77
C THR A 286 7.80 2.52 -0.47
N VAL A 287 8.50 3.66 -0.39
CA VAL A 287 7.88 4.96 -0.06
C VAL A 287 8.43 6.06 -0.96
N GLU A 288 7.56 6.86 -1.57
CA GLU A 288 7.90 8.10 -2.29
C GLU A 288 7.16 9.29 -1.66
N GLY A 289 7.88 10.20 -0.96
CA GLY A 289 7.27 11.23 -0.12
C GLY A 289 6.80 12.53 -0.80
N GLY A 290 7.15 12.75 -2.07
CA GLY A 290 6.65 13.88 -2.88
C GLY A 290 7.38 15.19 -2.61
N ALA A 291 6.66 16.22 -2.13
CA ALA A 291 7.17 17.58 -1.94
C ALA A 291 6.84 18.21 -0.56
N GLY A 292 6.16 17.47 0.32
CA GLY A 292 6.05 17.80 1.74
C GLY A 292 7.22 17.24 2.55
N SER A 293 7.09 17.19 3.87
CA SER A 293 7.96 16.37 4.71
C SER A 293 7.33 14.98 4.89
N ILE A 294 8.12 13.91 4.99
CA ILE A 294 7.58 12.58 5.30
C ILE A 294 8.22 11.99 6.55
N THR A 295 7.39 11.36 7.39
CA THR A 295 7.82 10.57 8.54
C THR A 295 7.56 9.09 8.27
N VAL A 296 8.61 8.29 8.16
CA VAL A 296 8.54 6.85 7.86
C VAL A 296 9.13 6.04 9.01
N TRP A 297 8.30 5.21 9.64
CA TRP A 297 8.70 4.21 10.62
C TRP A 297 8.70 2.82 9.96
N GLY A 298 9.88 2.35 9.58
CA GLY A 298 10.10 1.09 8.87
C GLY A 298 9.78 -0.17 9.68
N GLY A 299 9.75 -1.31 8.98
CA GLY A 299 9.19 -2.56 9.49
C GLY A 299 10.22 -3.60 9.92
N THR A 300 9.79 -4.87 9.94
CA THR A 300 10.70 -6.01 10.12
C THR A 300 11.31 -6.55 8.83
N GLY A 301 10.73 -6.27 7.65
CA GLY A 301 11.24 -6.77 6.38
C GLY A 301 12.43 -5.97 5.82
N GLY A 302 12.36 -4.64 5.89
CA GLY A 302 13.29 -3.72 5.21
C GLY A 302 12.56 -2.90 4.15
N GLY A 303 13.28 -2.15 3.31
CA GLY A 303 12.61 -1.30 2.33
C GLY A 303 13.48 -0.31 1.56
N THR A 304 12.82 0.57 0.81
CA THR A 304 13.42 1.72 0.11
C THR A 304 12.54 2.94 0.28
N PHE A 305 13.02 3.95 1.00
CA PHE A 305 12.26 5.14 1.37
C PHE A 305 12.91 6.38 0.75
N PHE A 306 12.17 7.08 -0.09
CA PHE A 306 12.55 8.38 -0.64
C PHE A 306 11.74 9.47 0.09
N GLY A 307 12.42 10.39 0.78
CA GLY A 307 11.80 11.53 1.44
C GLY A 307 11.08 12.45 0.45
N GLY A 308 11.66 12.61 -0.74
CA GLY A 308 11.05 13.25 -1.88
C GLY A 308 11.97 14.27 -2.53
N SER A 309 11.42 15.45 -2.80
CA SER A 309 12.09 16.58 -3.48
C SER A 309 12.31 17.81 -2.60
N ALA A 310 11.77 17.80 -1.38
CA ALA A 310 11.81 18.89 -0.41
C ALA A 310 11.50 18.34 1.01
N GLY A 311 11.17 19.23 1.95
CA GLY A 311 10.80 18.88 3.32
C GLY A 311 12.00 18.64 4.24
N ASN A 312 11.68 18.37 5.51
CA ASN A 312 12.61 17.95 6.56
C ASN A 312 12.19 16.53 6.98
N ASN A 313 12.74 15.52 6.31
CA ASN A 313 12.20 14.16 6.34
C ASN A 313 12.77 13.34 7.51
N LEU A 314 11.97 12.43 8.06
CA LEU A 314 12.36 11.49 9.11
C LEU A 314 12.18 10.07 8.60
N LEU A 315 13.26 9.40 8.20
CA LEU A 315 13.23 8.05 7.63
C LEU A 315 13.92 7.07 8.58
N VAL A 316 13.19 6.08 9.12
CA VAL A 316 13.69 5.11 10.10
C VAL A 316 13.51 3.69 9.57
N GLY A 317 14.57 2.88 9.50
CA GLY A 317 14.52 1.50 8.98
C GLY A 317 14.12 0.42 9.98
N ASN A 318 14.25 0.70 11.28
CA ASN A 318 13.96 -0.19 12.41
C ASN A 318 14.73 -1.53 12.42
N SER A 319 14.36 -2.55 11.64
CA SER A 319 14.98 -3.90 11.78
C SER A 319 15.38 -4.63 10.50
N GLY A 320 14.87 -4.28 9.33
CA GLY A 320 15.34 -4.86 8.07
C GLY A 320 16.37 -3.96 7.38
N PRO A 321 17.14 -4.46 6.40
CA PRO A 321 18.00 -3.61 5.58
C PRO A 321 17.17 -2.58 4.81
N VAL A 322 17.63 -1.33 4.80
CA VAL A 322 16.96 -0.23 4.13
C VAL A 322 17.87 0.56 3.18
N THR A 323 17.27 1.07 2.12
CA THR A 323 17.79 2.19 1.35
C THR A 323 16.99 3.45 1.72
N LEU A 324 17.65 4.44 2.31
CA LEU A 324 17.06 5.70 2.74
C LEU A 324 17.63 6.83 1.90
N VAL A 325 16.78 7.61 1.24
CA VAL A 325 17.18 8.77 0.46
C VAL A 325 16.40 9.97 0.99
N GLY A 326 17.07 10.90 1.67
CA GLY A 326 16.40 12.06 2.26
C GLY A 326 15.80 12.98 1.20
N GLY A 327 16.64 13.45 0.27
CA GLY A 327 16.25 14.27 -0.88
C GLY A 327 15.98 15.74 -0.55
N GLY A 328 15.40 16.03 0.61
CA GLY A 328 15.09 17.37 1.12
C GLY A 328 16.30 18.10 1.71
N SER A 329 16.09 18.78 2.83
CA SER A 329 17.13 19.56 3.52
C SER A 329 16.94 19.49 5.04
N GLY A 330 17.98 19.10 5.78
CA GLY A 330 17.88 18.85 7.22
C GLY A 330 17.06 17.59 7.51
N ASP A 331 17.27 16.55 6.71
CA ASP A 331 16.67 15.22 6.87
C ASP A 331 17.37 14.43 8.00
N GLN A 332 16.63 13.50 8.60
CA GLN A 332 17.10 12.58 9.64
C GLN A 332 16.89 11.14 9.18
N LEU A 333 17.99 10.45 8.89
CA LEU A 333 18.03 9.11 8.30
C LEU A 333 18.59 8.11 9.31
N TYR A 334 17.81 7.09 9.68
CA TYR A 334 18.18 6.08 10.66
C TYR A 334 18.08 4.67 10.06
N GLY A 335 19.21 3.98 9.92
CA GLY A 335 19.28 2.60 9.44
C GLY A 335 18.57 1.57 10.35
N GLY A 336 18.57 0.33 9.90
CA GLY A 336 18.04 -0.82 10.62
C GLY A 336 18.99 -1.39 11.68
N ALA A 337 18.42 -2.22 12.55
CA ALA A 337 19.18 -3.02 13.51
C ALA A 337 19.81 -4.30 12.89
N LYS A 338 19.53 -4.64 11.63
CA LYS A 338 20.01 -5.85 10.94
C LYS A 338 20.06 -5.64 9.42
N GLY A 339 20.94 -6.37 8.76
CA GLY A 339 21.28 -6.09 7.35
C GLY A 339 22.26 -4.93 7.24
N GLY A 340 22.78 -4.67 6.04
CA GLY A 340 23.59 -3.48 5.76
C GLY A 340 22.74 -2.47 5.02
N ASP A 341 22.75 -1.23 5.50
CA ASP A 341 21.91 -0.15 5.02
C ASP A 341 22.62 0.77 4.04
N VAL A 342 21.82 1.47 3.23
CA VAL A 342 22.26 2.55 2.34
C VAL A 342 21.55 3.83 2.78
N LEU A 343 22.31 4.86 3.16
CA LEU A 343 21.77 6.19 3.50
C LEU A 343 22.33 7.22 2.51
N VAL A 344 21.46 8.05 1.95
CA VAL A 344 21.80 9.10 0.98
C VAL A 344 21.11 10.41 1.39
N ALA A 345 21.88 11.34 1.95
CA ALA A 345 21.47 12.72 2.17
C ALA A 345 21.62 13.58 0.90
N SER A 346 21.27 14.87 0.97
CA SER A 346 21.01 15.70 -0.21
C SER A 346 21.70 17.08 -0.09
N THR A 347 20.96 18.10 0.36
CA THR A 347 21.47 19.47 0.50
C THR A 347 20.91 20.11 1.76
N GLY A 348 21.71 20.28 2.81
CA GLY A 348 21.22 20.80 4.08
C GLY A 348 22.22 20.64 5.21
N ASN A 349 21.78 20.10 6.34
CA ASN A 349 22.61 19.74 7.48
C ASN A 349 21.97 18.46 8.03
N GLU A 350 22.28 17.33 7.40
CA GLU A 350 21.56 16.08 7.63
C GLU A 350 22.07 15.33 8.86
N THR A 351 21.24 14.45 9.43
CA THR A 351 21.62 13.53 10.51
C THR A 351 21.47 12.10 10.03
N LEU A 352 22.58 11.37 9.91
CA LEU A 352 22.66 10.05 9.31
C LEU A 352 23.18 9.04 10.35
N LEU A 353 22.27 8.27 10.95
CA LEU A 353 22.61 7.15 11.82
C LEU A 353 22.57 5.86 11.02
N GLY A 354 23.72 5.30 10.64
CA GLY A 354 23.81 4.09 9.80
C GLY A 354 23.39 2.78 10.46
N GLY A 355 22.61 2.82 11.53
CA GLY A 355 22.13 1.62 12.23
C GLY A 355 23.21 0.89 13.03
N ALA A 356 22.93 -0.39 13.31
CA ALA A 356 23.80 -1.29 14.08
C ALA A 356 24.03 -2.65 13.38
N GLY A 357 23.39 -2.87 12.22
CA GLY A 357 23.53 -4.08 11.42
C GLY A 357 24.65 -3.99 10.36
N GLY A 358 25.03 -5.16 9.82
CA GLY A 358 25.65 -5.29 8.48
C GLY A 358 26.95 -4.52 8.25
N ASN A 359 27.14 -4.06 7.01
CA ASN A 359 28.14 -3.06 6.65
C ASN A 359 27.37 -1.99 5.88
N ASN A 360 27.45 -0.75 6.33
CA ASN A 360 26.55 0.32 5.90
C ASN A 360 27.27 1.26 4.94
N THR A 361 26.55 1.81 3.96
CA THR A 361 27.08 2.77 3.00
C THR A 361 26.35 4.10 3.13
N ILE A 362 27.07 5.16 3.47
CA ILE A 362 26.50 6.47 3.77
C ILE A 362 27.07 7.50 2.80
N TRP A 363 26.20 8.26 2.15
CA TRP A 363 26.52 9.49 1.42
C TRP A 363 25.95 10.69 2.17
N GLY A 364 26.83 11.58 2.65
CA GLY A 364 26.49 12.71 3.51
C GLY A 364 25.71 13.85 2.84
N GLY A 365 25.76 13.95 1.51
CA GLY A 365 25.11 15.05 0.79
C GLY A 365 26.01 16.30 0.70
N THR A 366 25.46 17.47 1.00
CA THR A 366 26.20 18.73 1.03
C THR A 366 25.72 19.65 2.16
N GLY A 367 26.66 20.03 3.03
CA GLY A 367 26.47 20.94 4.15
C GLY A 367 27.13 20.40 5.42
N ASN A 368 26.54 20.69 6.59
CA ASN A 368 27.15 20.33 7.87
C ASN A 368 26.49 19.07 8.45
N ASP A 369 26.93 17.91 7.98
CA ASP A 369 26.24 16.64 8.20
C ASP A 369 26.81 15.85 9.38
N LEU A 370 25.91 15.29 10.21
CA LEU A 370 26.24 14.44 11.35
C LEU A 370 26.09 12.97 10.96
N ILE A 371 27.20 12.25 10.83
CA ILE A 371 27.24 10.84 10.46
C ILE A 371 27.68 9.99 11.66
N VAL A 372 26.84 9.05 12.08
CA VAL A 372 27.13 8.17 13.22
C VAL A 372 26.82 6.72 12.87
N LEU A 373 27.82 5.86 13.00
CA LEU A 373 27.73 4.42 12.83
C LEU A 373 27.88 3.75 14.20
N THR A 374 26.96 2.86 14.55
CA THR A 374 26.92 2.21 15.88
C THR A 374 27.20 0.71 15.84
N GLY A 375 27.51 0.19 14.65
CA GLY A 375 27.83 -1.20 14.42
C GLY A 375 28.30 -1.45 12.99
N GLY A 376 28.31 -2.74 12.64
CA GLY A 376 28.97 -3.25 11.45
C GLY A 376 30.45 -3.53 11.65
N ASN A 377 31.18 -3.80 10.56
CA ASN A 377 32.61 -4.11 10.63
C ASN A 377 33.45 -3.53 9.48
N ASN A 378 32.85 -3.07 8.37
CA ASN A 378 33.54 -2.45 7.22
C ASN A 378 32.56 -1.48 6.54
N ASN A 379 32.14 -0.45 7.25
CA ASN A 379 31.25 0.59 6.74
C ASN A 379 31.99 1.47 5.72
N THR A 380 31.24 2.16 4.86
CA THR A 380 31.78 3.11 3.88
C THR A 380 31.03 4.43 4.01
N VAL A 381 31.77 5.52 4.28
CA VAL A 381 31.23 6.87 4.41
C VAL A 381 31.84 7.76 3.34
N VAL A 382 30.99 8.40 2.54
CA VAL A 382 31.35 9.42 1.57
C VAL A 382 30.73 10.73 2.02
N GLY A 383 31.55 11.58 2.64
CA GLY A 383 31.12 12.93 3.05
C GLY A 383 31.04 13.89 1.87
N GLY A 384 30.40 15.03 2.12
CA GLY A 384 30.19 16.07 1.11
C GLY A 384 31.45 16.67 0.51
N ALA A 385 31.26 17.48 -0.54
CA ALA A 385 32.30 18.34 -1.10
C ALA A 385 32.33 19.74 -0.44
N SER A 386 31.32 20.08 0.36
CA SER A 386 31.11 21.40 0.95
C SER A 386 30.38 21.30 2.28
N GLY A 387 30.77 22.13 3.25
CA GLY A 387 30.25 22.13 4.62
C GLY A 387 30.99 21.15 5.53
N ASN A 388 30.92 21.41 6.84
CA ASN A 388 31.74 20.77 7.86
C ASN A 388 31.08 19.47 8.35
N GLN A 389 31.66 18.34 7.96
CA GLN A 389 31.20 16.99 8.28
C GLN A 389 31.62 16.61 9.70
N THR A 390 30.76 15.88 10.44
CA THR A 390 31.10 15.31 11.75
C THR A 390 30.82 13.81 11.75
N ILE A 391 31.86 12.98 11.83
CA ILE A 391 31.78 11.55 11.52
C ILE A 391 32.31 10.69 12.67
N TRP A 392 31.45 9.80 13.18
CA TRP A 392 31.83 8.68 14.04
C TRP A 392 31.60 7.36 13.28
N ALA A 393 32.66 6.63 12.91
CA ALA A 393 32.55 5.37 12.16
C ALA A 393 32.25 4.15 13.05
N GLY A 394 32.54 4.24 14.35
CA GLY A 394 32.16 3.23 15.35
C GLY A 394 33.25 2.18 15.58
N SER A 395 33.03 0.96 15.11
CA SER A 395 34.01 -0.12 15.23
C SER A 395 34.02 -0.95 13.95
N GLY A 396 35.18 -1.06 13.30
CA GLY A 396 35.31 -1.74 12.02
C GLY A 396 36.65 -1.47 11.35
N GLY A 397 36.84 -2.04 10.17
CA GLY A 397 37.78 -1.54 9.18
C GLY A 397 37.06 -0.57 8.26
N ASP A 398 36.73 0.62 8.76
CA ASP A 398 35.81 1.54 8.09
C ASP A 398 36.53 2.44 7.08
N VAL A 399 35.85 2.75 5.96
CA VAL A 399 36.41 3.58 4.88
C VAL A 399 35.69 4.92 4.86
N ILE A 400 36.41 6.00 5.20
CA ILE A 400 35.88 7.37 5.20
C ILE A 400 36.54 8.14 4.06
N THR A 401 35.76 8.81 3.22
CA THR A 401 36.25 9.64 2.12
C THR A 401 35.49 10.95 2.05
N LEU A 402 36.22 12.06 2.19
CA LEU A 402 35.70 13.43 2.10
C LEU A 402 36.21 14.07 0.81
N ASN A 403 35.36 14.88 0.19
CA ASN A 403 35.59 15.39 -1.16
C ASN A 403 35.83 16.92 -1.17
N GLY A 404 36.09 17.49 0.00
CA GLY A 404 36.09 18.95 0.23
C GLY A 404 37.42 19.53 0.70
N ALA A 405 37.29 20.78 1.18
CA ALA A 405 38.34 21.58 1.81
C ALA A 405 37.74 22.40 2.96
N ASN A 406 36.86 21.76 3.74
CA ASN A 406 36.13 22.36 4.85
C ASN A 406 36.94 22.21 6.14
N THR A 407 36.29 22.20 7.30
CA THR A 407 36.90 21.70 8.56
C THR A 407 36.04 20.54 9.04
N ASP A 408 36.54 19.34 8.81
CA ASP A 408 35.81 18.11 9.04
C ASP A 408 36.33 17.38 10.29
N VAL A 409 35.42 16.83 11.10
CA VAL A 409 35.72 16.21 12.40
C VAL A 409 35.51 14.71 12.30
N ILE A 410 36.56 13.91 12.54
CA ILE A 410 36.58 12.49 12.19
C ILE A 410 37.05 11.61 13.35
N ALA A 411 36.21 10.65 13.75
CA ALA A 411 36.54 9.59 14.70
C ALA A 411 36.30 8.21 14.07
N GLY A 412 37.38 7.58 13.58
CA GLY A 412 37.37 6.18 13.13
C GLY A 412 37.14 5.20 14.31
N ALA A 413 37.72 5.55 15.47
CA ALA A 413 37.68 4.77 16.70
C ALA A 413 38.32 3.36 16.59
N GLY A 414 37.53 2.30 16.42
CA GLY A 414 37.97 0.95 16.81
C GLY A 414 38.11 -0.09 15.69
N GLY A 415 39.25 -0.15 15.01
CA GLY A 415 39.60 -1.30 14.16
C GLY A 415 40.72 -1.08 13.13
N MET A 416 40.40 -0.96 11.85
CA MET A 416 41.37 -0.87 10.74
C MET A 416 40.96 0.16 9.67
N ASP A 417 40.89 1.42 10.07
CA ASP A 417 40.27 2.48 9.27
C ASP A 417 41.14 2.94 8.10
N THR A 418 40.50 3.38 7.02
CA THR A 418 41.13 4.15 5.95
C THR A 418 40.39 5.46 5.76
N ILE A 419 41.04 6.57 6.10
CA ILE A 419 40.47 7.92 6.11
C ILE A 419 41.14 8.76 5.04
N ASN A 420 40.35 9.26 4.09
CA ASN A 420 40.79 10.23 3.07
C ASN A 420 40.07 11.55 3.36
N ALA A 421 40.70 12.45 4.13
CA ALA A 421 40.02 13.66 4.66
C ALA A 421 39.87 14.81 3.64
N GLY A 422 40.52 14.72 2.47
CA GLY A 422 40.45 15.78 1.46
C GLY A 422 41.62 16.75 1.61
N THR A 423 41.32 18.04 1.80
CA THR A 423 42.31 19.13 1.78
C THR A 423 41.98 20.27 2.75
N GLY A 424 41.29 19.97 3.85
CA GLY A 424 40.72 20.97 4.75
C GLY A 424 41.66 21.54 5.80
N ALA A 425 41.10 21.69 6.99
CA ALA A 425 41.80 21.87 8.25
C ALA A 425 41.04 20.99 9.25
N ASP A 426 41.47 19.73 9.35
CA ASP A 426 40.62 18.62 9.76
C ASP A 426 41.06 18.01 11.10
N ASP A 427 40.08 17.70 11.96
CA ASP A 427 40.29 17.28 13.35
C ASP A 427 40.06 15.76 13.50
N PHE A 428 41.13 15.01 13.79
CA PHE A 428 41.12 13.55 13.90
C PHE A 428 41.09 13.12 15.37
N LEU A 429 39.92 12.68 15.85
CA LEU A 429 39.66 12.40 17.27
C LEU A 429 39.95 10.94 17.62
N PHE A 430 40.86 10.74 18.57
CA PHE A 430 41.15 9.44 19.18
C PHE A 430 40.72 9.47 20.65
N ILE A 431 39.67 8.70 20.97
CA ILE A 431 39.01 8.73 22.28
C ILE A 431 39.41 7.49 23.09
N ASN A 432 40.10 7.69 24.21
CA ASN A 432 40.55 6.60 25.09
C ASN A 432 39.37 5.72 25.56
N GLY A 433 39.43 4.42 25.30
CA GLY A 433 38.37 3.45 25.58
C GLY A 433 37.34 3.26 24.45
N GLN A 434 37.47 3.99 23.34
CA GLN A 434 36.76 3.74 22.08
C GLN A 434 37.74 3.44 20.94
N ALA A 435 38.90 4.12 20.92
CA ALA A 435 39.94 3.91 19.95
C ALA A 435 40.62 2.54 20.09
N GLY A 436 41.09 1.98 18.97
CA GLY A 436 41.85 0.73 18.95
C GLY A 436 42.27 0.31 17.54
N GLY A 437 43.35 -0.49 17.45
CA GLY A 437 43.81 -1.05 16.18
C GLY A 437 44.68 -0.10 15.36
N VAL A 438 44.34 0.16 14.09
CA VAL A 438 45.15 0.94 13.15
C VAL A 438 44.29 1.86 12.29
N SER A 439 44.44 3.18 12.40
CA SER A 439 43.78 4.13 11.48
C SER A 439 44.81 4.70 10.49
N ILE A 440 44.57 4.50 9.19
CA ILE A 440 45.42 5.01 8.10
C ILE A 440 44.81 6.31 7.58
N ILE A 441 45.51 7.43 7.75
CA ILE A 441 45.06 8.75 7.31
C ILE A 441 45.85 9.16 6.07
N ASN A 442 45.14 9.38 4.97
CA ASN A 442 45.64 9.92 3.71
C ASN A 442 45.24 11.39 3.57
N GLY A 443 46.19 12.22 3.11
CA GLY A 443 45.96 13.65 2.87
C GLY A 443 46.39 14.59 4.01
N PHE A 444 46.60 14.05 5.23
CA PHE A 444 46.92 14.82 6.44
C PHE A 444 47.95 15.93 6.19
N ASN A 445 47.52 17.18 6.35
CA ASN A 445 48.32 18.38 6.24
C ASN A 445 48.79 18.82 7.64
N PRO A 446 50.06 18.54 8.04
CA PRO A 446 50.57 18.86 9.38
C PRO A 446 50.73 20.37 9.66
N THR A 447 50.22 21.26 8.81
CA THR A 447 50.13 22.71 9.06
C THR A 447 48.72 23.22 9.36
N ASN A 448 47.69 22.41 9.08
CA ASN A 448 46.27 22.75 9.27
C ASN A 448 45.54 21.73 10.16
N ASP A 449 45.91 20.45 10.07
CA ASP A 449 45.16 19.33 10.64
C ASP A 449 45.67 18.96 12.04
N HIS A 450 44.77 18.48 12.89
CA HIS A 450 45.05 18.17 14.29
C HIS A 450 44.67 16.73 14.65
N ILE A 451 45.40 16.14 15.61
CA ILE A 451 45.13 14.82 16.17
C ILE A 451 44.84 14.99 17.66
N ASP A 452 43.57 14.83 18.04
CA ASP A 452 43.11 15.14 19.40
C ASP A 452 43.00 13.87 20.24
N LEU A 453 43.85 13.76 21.28
CA LEU A 453 43.96 12.57 22.12
C LEU A 453 43.02 12.65 23.33
N VAL A 454 41.72 12.65 23.05
CA VAL A 454 40.65 12.80 24.03
C VAL A 454 40.71 11.71 25.13
N ASN A 455 40.76 12.17 26.39
CA ASN A 455 40.86 11.34 27.60
C ASN A 455 42.13 10.47 27.74
N TYR A 456 43.18 10.70 26.94
CA TYR A 456 44.51 10.13 27.20
C TYR A 456 45.27 10.91 28.28
N ALA A 457 46.29 10.26 28.87
CA ALA A 457 47.23 10.94 29.77
C ALA A 457 48.28 11.71 28.96
N ALA A 458 48.82 12.80 29.52
CA ALA A 458 49.91 13.55 28.88
C ALA A 458 51.13 12.64 28.64
N ASN A 459 51.68 12.66 27.41
CA ASN A 459 52.74 11.76 26.93
C ASN A 459 52.28 10.28 26.79
N SER A 460 50.99 10.04 26.50
CA SER A 460 50.42 8.72 26.17
C SER A 460 50.97 8.07 24.90
N TYR A 461 51.70 8.81 24.06
CA TYR A 461 52.02 8.39 22.71
C TYR A 461 53.52 8.40 22.42
N THR A 462 53.90 7.64 21.39
CA THR A 462 55.24 7.63 20.79
C THR A 462 55.12 7.89 19.29
N VAL A 463 56.14 8.50 18.67
CA VAL A 463 56.14 8.85 17.25
C VAL A 463 57.39 8.28 16.57
N ALA A 464 57.22 7.67 15.40
CA ALA A 464 58.29 7.11 14.58
C ALA A 464 58.04 7.38 13.08
N SER A 465 59.10 7.55 12.30
CA SER A 465 59.01 7.65 10.83
C SER A 465 59.21 6.27 10.20
N VAL A 466 58.27 5.83 9.36
CA VAL A 466 58.27 4.51 8.72
C VAL A 466 58.04 4.67 7.22
N ALA A 467 59.04 4.29 6.41
CA ALA A 467 58.99 4.28 4.94
C ALA A 467 58.60 5.62 4.24
N GLY A 468 58.65 6.75 4.95
CA GLY A 468 58.27 8.08 4.44
C GLY A 468 56.96 8.62 5.04
N SER A 469 56.21 7.78 5.74
CA SER A 469 55.02 8.12 6.52
C SER A 469 55.37 8.27 8.01
N THR A 470 54.49 8.91 8.79
CA THR A 470 54.64 9.03 10.24
C THR A 470 53.67 8.09 10.94
N SER A 471 54.20 7.32 11.87
CA SER A 471 53.45 6.38 12.70
C SER A 471 53.45 6.89 14.14
N ILE A 472 52.26 7.01 14.73
CA ILE A 472 52.04 7.32 16.14
C ILE A 472 51.48 6.06 16.79
N THR A 473 52.01 5.68 17.96
CA THR A 473 51.47 4.57 18.76
C THR A 473 51.06 5.09 20.13
N LEU A 474 49.77 4.93 20.46
CA LEU A 474 49.16 5.33 21.73
C LEU A 474 49.37 4.26 22.83
N SER A 475 49.12 4.62 24.09
CA SER A 475 49.39 3.78 25.27
C SER A 475 48.52 2.52 25.38
N ASP A 476 47.44 2.43 24.61
CA ASP A 476 46.58 1.25 24.47
C ASP A 476 46.96 0.36 23.27
N HIS A 477 48.01 0.73 22.53
CA HIS A 477 48.51 0.14 21.27
C HIS A 477 47.71 0.51 20.01
N THR A 478 46.81 1.50 20.05
CA THR A 478 46.25 2.12 18.84
C THR A 478 47.38 2.72 18.00
N GLN A 479 47.36 2.48 16.69
CA GLN A 479 48.34 3.01 15.74
C GLN A 479 47.67 4.00 14.79
N ILE A 480 48.26 5.17 14.62
CA ILE A 480 47.84 6.19 13.66
C ILE A 480 48.92 6.28 12.60
N VAL A 481 48.56 6.10 11.32
CA VAL A 481 49.51 6.12 10.20
C VAL A 481 49.19 7.27 9.27
N LEU A 482 49.99 8.33 9.36
CA LEU A 482 49.88 9.53 8.53
C LEU A 482 50.66 9.34 7.24
N ASN A 483 49.95 9.00 6.18
CA ASN A 483 50.56 8.51 4.94
C ASN A 483 51.25 9.63 4.15
N GLY A 484 52.54 9.46 3.84
CA GLY A 484 53.37 10.46 3.16
C GLY A 484 53.82 11.64 4.04
N VAL A 485 53.36 11.73 5.29
CA VAL A 485 53.78 12.76 6.24
C VAL A 485 55.13 12.38 6.85
N SER A 486 56.18 13.16 6.56
CA SER A 486 57.54 12.87 7.03
C SER A 486 57.97 13.63 8.29
N HIS A 487 57.18 14.63 8.74
CA HIS A 487 57.42 15.41 9.94
C HIS A 487 56.11 15.93 10.54
N LEU A 488 55.98 15.86 11.86
CA LEU A 488 54.92 16.52 12.64
C LEU A 488 55.51 17.69 13.45
N PRO A 489 54.97 18.91 13.35
CA PRO A 489 55.35 20.02 14.21
C PRO A 489 54.71 19.92 15.60
N SER A 490 55.25 20.68 16.55
CA SER A 490 54.65 20.84 17.88
C SER A 490 53.29 21.54 17.79
N GLY A 491 52.22 20.83 18.13
CA GLY A 491 50.83 21.32 18.07
C GLY A 491 49.91 20.57 17.10
N ALA A 492 50.46 19.70 16.24
CA ALA A 492 49.67 18.81 15.38
C ALA A 492 49.08 17.58 16.13
N ILE A 493 49.34 17.48 17.43
CA ILE A 493 48.72 16.53 18.37
C ILE A 493 48.37 17.34 19.64
N THR A 494 47.17 17.16 20.21
CA THR A 494 46.72 17.83 21.43
C THR A 494 46.38 16.85 22.57
#